data_AF-A0A3B9ZHE1-F1
#
_entry.id   AF-A0A3B9ZHE1-F1
#
_cell.length_a   1.000
_cell.length_b   1.000
_cell.length_c   1.000
_cell.angle_alpha   90.00
_cell.angle_beta   90.00
_cell.angle_gamma   90.00
#
_symmetry.space_group_name_H-M   'P 1'
#
loop_
_entity.id
_entity.type
_entity.pdbx_description
1 polymer ?
#
loop_
_entity_poly.entity_id
_entity_poly.type
_entity_poly.pdbx_seq_one_letter_code
_entity_poly.pdbx_strand_id
1 'polypeptide(L)'
;MDLAVFKKGLLGKALSKSLTTFRQYPSIVIPFLAFTIIELIALIALYNIPRQPLVGILGPPVRTFWGEKFLHYPYNFLILPKISYYSRIVLSVFFGSLLMGTAIALIGAFHYKKPIRLGKALQFAFRKYILLFAVLLLLTALYYFLDKCITLGLVKYFIAGHKKLLFLNAKAWLGPILPVLTFLLAILLQSLFAYALPAVIIGNEKLLSALWKSVVLCKRLFITTLIIVTVTLLLFVPILTLIYNSTFLINKLFPEFILYVLIAGVIANSLIIDLCLTLFTTNIYVLYSDANDGTLAQETGKASGAKKEKKHKP
;
A
#
# COMPACT_ATOMS: atom_id res chain seq x y z
N MET A 1 24.19 19.35 -9.20
CA MET A 1 23.07 20.07 -8.55
C MET A 1 23.04 19.64 -7.10
N ASP A 2 23.08 20.59 -6.17
CA ASP A 2 23.19 20.27 -4.75
C ASP A 2 21.92 19.53 -4.27
N LEU A 3 22.08 18.33 -3.71
CA LEU A 3 20.97 17.47 -3.25
C LEU A 3 20.07 18.20 -2.24
N ALA A 4 20.62 19.18 -1.53
CA ALA A 4 19.88 20.06 -0.62
C ALA A 4 18.90 20.99 -1.35
N VAL A 5 19.25 21.51 -2.53
CA VAL A 5 18.38 22.37 -3.36
C VAL A 5 17.29 21.55 -4.03
N PHE A 6 17.58 20.31 -4.48
CA PHE A 6 16.58 19.42 -5.04
C PHE A 6 15.50 19.02 -4.01
N LYS A 7 15.88 18.86 -2.74
CA LYS A 7 14.95 18.54 -1.64
C LYS A 7 13.94 19.66 -1.37
N LYS A 8 14.36 20.93 -1.45
CA LYS A 8 13.46 22.09 -1.29
C LYS A 8 12.57 22.24 -2.54
N GLY A 9 11.42 21.58 -2.52
CA GLY A 9 10.40 21.70 -3.56
C GLY A 9 10.07 20.40 -4.30
N LEU A 10 10.74 19.28 -4.00
CA LEU A 10 10.41 17.97 -4.60
C LEU A 10 8.96 17.56 -4.31
N LEU A 11 8.49 17.77 -3.07
CA LEU A 11 7.11 17.50 -2.68
C LEU A 11 6.12 18.28 -3.54
N GLY A 12 6.31 19.60 -3.69
CA GLY A 12 5.44 20.46 -4.50
C GLY A 12 5.46 20.08 -5.98
N LYS A 13 6.64 19.76 -6.53
CA LYS A 13 6.76 19.25 -7.90
C LYS A 13 6.06 17.91 -8.08
N ALA A 14 6.21 16.98 -7.13
CA ALA A 14 5.56 15.67 -7.17
C ALA A 14 4.03 15.78 -7.08
N LEU A 15 3.52 16.66 -6.20
CA LEU A 15 2.09 16.93 -6.07
C LEU A 15 1.51 17.54 -7.36
N SER A 16 2.15 18.60 -7.87
CA SER A 16 1.73 19.24 -9.12
C SER A 16 1.78 18.27 -10.31
N LYS A 17 2.85 17.48 -10.40
CA LYS A 17 3.00 16.46 -11.46
C LYS A 17 1.95 15.36 -11.33
N SER A 18 1.63 14.94 -10.11
CA SER A 18 0.60 13.92 -9.87
C SER A 18 -0.78 14.45 -10.25
N LEU A 19 -1.12 15.68 -9.85
CA LEU A 19 -2.39 16.31 -10.19
C LEU A 19 -2.55 16.51 -11.71
N THR A 20 -1.49 16.98 -12.39
CA THR A 20 -1.49 17.12 -13.85
C THR A 20 -1.61 15.78 -14.56
N THR A 21 -0.90 14.75 -14.09
CA THR A 21 -0.98 13.37 -14.62
C THR A 21 -2.40 12.83 -14.48
N PHE A 22 -3.01 12.97 -13.30
CA PHE A 22 -4.38 12.52 -13.04
C PHE A 22 -5.38 13.23 -13.94
N ARG A 23 -5.28 14.56 -14.08
CA ARG A 23 -6.19 15.37 -14.89
C ARG A 23 -6.07 15.06 -16.39
N GLN A 24 -4.86 14.84 -16.89
CA GLN A 24 -4.60 14.58 -18.31
C GLN A 24 -4.84 13.12 -18.69
N TYR A 25 -4.74 12.20 -17.72
CA TYR A 25 -4.79 10.76 -17.99
C TYR A 25 -5.67 10.01 -16.98
N PRO A 26 -7.00 10.24 -17.02
CA PRO A 26 -7.95 9.67 -16.05
C PRO A 26 -8.05 8.13 -16.11
N SER A 27 -7.55 7.51 -17.18
CA SER A 27 -7.50 6.04 -17.31
C SER A 27 -6.65 5.36 -16.23
N ILE A 28 -5.80 6.11 -15.50
CA ILE A 28 -5.06 5.62 -14.33
C ILE A 28 -6.00 5.15 -13.21
N VAL A 29 -7.24 5.64 -13.17
CA VAL A 29 -8.25 5.23 -12.17
C VAL A 29 -8.79 3.83 -12.44
N ILE A 30 -8.80 3.38 -13.70
CA ILE A 30 -9.49 2.14 -14.12
C ILE A 30 -8.97 0.90 -13.36
N PRO A 31 -7.65 0.68 -13.20
CA PRO A 31 -7.16 -0.45 -12.40
C PRO A 31 -7.64 -0.44 -10.94
N PHE A 32 -7.73 0.73 -10.30
CA PHE A 32 -8.21 0.87 -8.93
C PHE A 32 -9.72 0.69 -8.81
N LEU A 33 -10.47 1.18 -9.79
CA LEU A 33 -11.91 0.94 -9.87
C LEU A 33 -12.22 -0.55 -10.05
N ALA A 34 -11.48 -1.24 -10.94
CA ALA A 34 -11.59 -2.68 -11.13
C ALA A 34 -11.27 -3.44 -9.83
N PHE A 35 -10.21 -3.05 -9.12
CA PHE A 35 -9.84 -3.67 -7.84
C PHE A 35 -10.92 -3.44 -6.77
N THR A 36 -11.46 -2.22 -6.68
CA THR A 36 -12.55 -1.86 -5.76
C THR A 36 -13.80 -2.70 -6.03
N ILE A 37 -14.17 -2.91 -7.30
CA ILE A 37 -15.31 -3.76 -7.67
C ILE A 37 -15.09 -5.22 -7.22
N ILE A 38 -13.88 -5.76 -7.43
CA ILE A 38 -13.52 -7.12 -6.99
C ILE A 38 -13.65 -7.24 -5.46
N GLU A 39 -13.14 -6.28 -4.70
CA GLU A 39 -13.26 -6.28 -3.25
C GLU A 39 -14.69 -6.11 -2.75
N LEU A 40 -15.51 -5.29 -3.41
CA LEU A 40 -16.93 -5.14 -3.07
C LEU A 40 -17.71 -6.43 -3.33
N ILE A 41 -17.46 -7.11 -4.46
CA ILE A 41 -18.04 -8.43 -4.73
C ILE A 41 -17.64 -9.42 -3.64
N ALA A 42 -16.37 -9.45 -3.26
CA ALA A 42 -15.89 -10.31 -2.18
C ALA A 42 -16.56 -9.97 -0.84
N LEU A 43 -16.66 -8.69 -0.47
CA LEU A 43 -17.32 -8.26 0.76
C LEU A 43 -18.81 -8.65 0.77
N ILE A 44 -19.52 -8.51 -0.35
CA ILE A 44 -20.91 -8.94 -0.49
C ILE A 44 -21.02 -10.46 -0.34
N ALA A 45 -20.09 -11.23 -0.92
CA ALA A 45 -20.05 -12.68 -0.72
C ALA A 45 -19.81 -13.04 0.75
N LEU A 46 -18.87 -12.37 1.43
CA LEU A 46 -18.59 -12.57 2.85
C LEU A 46 -19.81 -12.24 3.73
N TYR A 47 -20.50 -11.15 3.44
CA TYR A 47 -21.73 -10.76 4.13
C TYR A 47 -22.81 -11.85 4.00
N ASN A 48 -22.89 -12.52 2.86
CA ASN A 48 -23.85 -13.59 2.60
C ASN A 48 -23.37 -14.98 3.06
N ILE A 49 -22.23 -15.12 3.75
CA ILE A 49 -21.75 -16.42 4.29
C ILE A 49 -22.84 -17.19 5.05
N PRO A 50 -23.66 -16.57 5.94
CA PRO A 50 -24.70 -17.30 6.67
C PRO A 50 -25.81 -17.92 5.80
N ARG A 51 -25.91 -17.54 4.51
CA ARG A 51 -26.99 -17.92 3.62
C ARG A 51 -26.54 -19.01 2.64
N GLN A 52 -27.48 -19.84 2.20
CA GLN A 52 -27.21 -20.80 1.12
C GLN A 52 -26.96 -20.05 -0.21
N PRO A 53 -26.05 -20.53 -1.07
CA PRO A 53 -25.24 -21.73 -0.93
C PRO A 53 -23.92 -21.52 -0.17
N LEU A 54 -23.57 -20.27 0.16
CA LEU A 54 -22.25 -19.91 0.71
C LEU A 54 -21.99 -20.53 2.08
N VAL A 55 -23.03 -20.71 2.91
CA VAL A 55 -22.89 -21.38 4.22
C VAL A 55 -22.39 -22.82 4.08
N GLY A 56 -22.69 -23.52 2.99
CA GLY A 56 -22.19 -24.87 2.74
C GLY A 56 -20.68 -24.91 2.49
N ILE A 57 -20.14 -23.88 1.84
CA ILE A 57 -18.73 -23.80 1.42
C ILE A 57 -17.87 -23.11 2.49
N LEU A 58 -18.32 -21.94 2.94
CA LEU A 58 -17.57 -21.06 3.84
C LEU A 58 -18.01 -21.18 5.30
N GLY A 59 -19.15 -21.80 5.58
CA GLY A 59 -19.61 -22.06 6.95
C GLY A 59 -18.66 -22.94 7.76
N PRO A 60 -18.18 -24.10 7.26
CA PRO A 60 -17.31 -24.98 8.05
C PRO A 60 -16.00 -24.30 8.53
N PRO A 61 -15.26 -23.53 7.69
CA PRO A 61 -14.15 -22.73 8.18
C PRO A 61 -14.57 -21.72 9.26
N VAL A 62 -15.71 -21.03 9.08
CA VAL A 62 -16.17 -20.03 10.06
C VAL A 62 -16.48 -20.67 11.41
N ARG A 63 -17.15 -21.83 11.41
CA ARG A 63 -17.43 -22.62 12.63
C ARG A 63 -16.17 -23.06 13.33
N THR A 64 -15.18 -23.53 12.58
CA THR A 64 -13.93 -24.09 13.13
C THR A 64 -13.07 -23.01 13.76
N PHE A 65 -12.87 -21.88 13.08
CA PHE A 65 -11.92 -20.85 13.53
C PHE A 65 -12.53 -19.81 14.46
N TRP A 66 -13.85 -19.59 14.42
CA TRP A 66 -14.49 -18.54 15.20
C TRP A 66 -15.73 -19.01 15.98
N GLY A 67 -16.40 -20.08 15.55
CA GLY A 67 -17.53 -20.69 16.25
C GLY A 67 -18.89 -20.44 15.59
N GLU A 68 -19.86 -21.32 15.88
CA GLU A 68 -21.21 -21.32 15.27
C GLU A 68 -21.92 -19.98 15.40
N LYS A 69 -21.79 -19.31 16.55
CA LYS A 69 -22.48 -18.05 16.85
C LYS A 69 -22.26 -16.99 15.75
N PHE A 70 -21.12 -16.98 15.07
CA PHE A 70 -20.78 -16.01 14.05
C PHE A 70 -21.45 -16.28 12.69
N LEU A 71 -22.15 -17.40 12.54
CA LEU A 71 -23.06 -17.65 11.42
C LEU A 71 -24.49 -17.16 11.69
N HIS A 72 -24.75 -16.59 12.87
CA HIS A 72 -26.07 -16.11 13.24
C HIS A 72 -26.08 -14.60 13.44
N TYR A 73 -27.22 -14.01 13.11
CA TYR A 73 -27.49 -12.60 13.37
C TYR A 73 -27.63 -12.35 14.89
N PRO A 74 -27.11 -11.23 15.43
CA PRO A 74 -26.33 -10.17 14.78
C PRO A 74 -24.80 -10.40 14.85
N TYR A 75 -24.36 -11.51 15.44
CA TYR A 75 -22.95 -11.79 15.70
C TYR A 75 -22.12 -11.93 14.43
N ASN A 76 -22.73 -12.32 13.31
CA ASN A 76 -22.10 -12.31 11.98
C ASN A 76 -21.47 -10.94 11.63
N PHE A 77 -22.01 -9.82 12.11
CA PHE A 77 -21.42 -8.50 11.89
C PHE A 77 -20.19 -8.20 12.74
N LEU A 78 -20.02 -8.85 13.90
CA LEU A 78 -18.81 -8.68 14.72
C LEU A 78 -17.57 -9.33 14.08
N ILE A 79 -17.77 -10.41 13.33
CA ILE A 79 -16.68 -11.12 12.65
C ILE A 79 -16.40 -10.57 11.24
N LEU A 80 -17.40 -9.93 10.60
CA LEU A 80 -17.31 -9.48 9.22
C LEU A 80 -16.09 -8.58 8.94
N PRO A 81 -15.72 -7.60 9.80
CA PRO A 81 -14.50 -6.82 9.59
C PRO A 81 -13.23 -7.66 9.57
N LYS A 82 -13.15 -8.70 10.40
CA LYS A 82 -11.98 -9.58 10.51
C LYS A 82 -11.83 -10.46 9.27
N ILE A 83 -12.92 -11.06 8.78
CA ILE A 83 -12.86 -11.88 7.55
C ILE A 83 -12.62 -10.98 6.33
N SER A 84 -13.25 -9.81 6.29
CA SER A 84 -13.00 -8.80 5.24
C SER A 84 -11.53 -8.39 5.18
N TYR A 85 -10.90 -8.16 6.33
CA TYR A 85 -9.46 -7.87 6.41
C TYR A 85 -8.60 -8.98 5.78
N TYR A 86 -8.86 -10.26 6.08
CA TYR A 86 -8.11 -11.37 5.48
C TYR A 86 -8.39 -11.52 3.98
N SER A 87 -9.65 -11.36 3.56
CA SER A 87 -10.01 -11.37 2.14
C SER A 87 -9.28 -10.28 1.38
N ARG A 88 -9.24 -9.05 1.92
CA ARG A 88 -8.48 -7.95 1.34
C ARG A 88 -7.00 -8.27 1.19
N ILE A 89 -6.37 -8.88 2.20
CA ILE A 89 -4.97 -9.30 2.11
C ILE A 89 -4.75 -10.24 0.91
N VAL A 90 -5.61 -11.25 0.77
CA VAL A 90 -5.50 -12.19 -0.35
C VAL A 90 -5.72 -11.45 -1.67
N LEU A 91 -6.80 -10.69 -1.80
CA LEU A 91 -7.11 -9.97 -3.04
C LEU A 91 -6.03 -8.96 -3.42
N SER A 92 -5.45 -8.23 -2.46
CA SER A 92 -4.42 -7.23 -2.74
C SER A 92 -3.12 -7.87 -3.25
N VAL A 93 -2.72 -9.02 -2.70
CA VAL A 93 -1.55 -9.74 -3.17
C VAL A 93 -1.78 -10.32 -4.57
N PHE A 94 -2.93 -10.94 -4.83
CA PHE A 94 -3.23 -11.60 -6.11
C PHE A 94 -3.65 -10.62 -7.21
N PHE A 95 -4.70 -9.83 -6.98
CA PHE A 95 -5.25 -8.91 -8.00
C PHE A 95 -4.68 -7.50 -7.86
N GLY A 96 -4.49 -7.03 -6.63
CA GLY A 96 -3.96 -5.70 -6.36
C GLY A 96 -2.56 -5.51 -6.95
N SER A 97 -1.67 -6.50 -6.83
CA SER A 97 -0.31 -6.44 -7.42
C SER A 97 -0.32 -6.17 -8.92
N LEU A 98 -1.16 -6.88 -9.67
CA LEU A 98 -1.28 -6.74 -11.12
C LEU A 98 -1.88 -5.38 -11.51
N LEU A 99 -2.94 -4.96 -10.82
CA LEU A 99 -3.66 -3.72 -11.13
C LEU A 99 -2.83 -2.48 -10.73
N MET A 100 -2.12 -2.52 -9.60
CA MET A 100 -1.13 -1.50 -9.24
C MET A 100 0.00 -1.44 -10.26
N GLY A 101 0.56 -2.58 -10.68
CA GLY A 101 1.58 -2.62 -11.74
C GLY A 101 1.10 -2.02 -13.07
N THR A 102 -0.17 -2.24 -13.41
CA THR A 102 -0.82 -1.65 -14.59
C THR A 102 -0.90 -0.13 -14.46
N ALA A 103 -1.33 0.38 -13.31
CA ALA A 103 -1.37 1.83 -13.05
C ALA A 103 0.02 2.47 -13.14
N ILE A 104 1.04 1.84 -12.55
CA ILE A 104 2.43 2.30 -12.62
C ILE A 104 2.91 2.36 -14.08
N ALA A 105 2.59 1.36 -14.89
CA ALA A 105 2.95 1.34 -16.31
C ALA A 105 2.27 2.48 -17.10
N LEU A 106 1.00 2.80 -16.81
CA LEU A 106 0.31 3.95 -17.40
C LEU A 106 0.96 5.28 -17.00
N ILE A 107 1.27 5.46 -15.70
CA ILE A 107 1.93 6.66 -15.19
C ILE A 107 3.32 6.83 -15.84
N GLY A 108 4.11 5.76 -15.92
CA GLY A 108 5.41 5.78 -16.58
C GLY A 108 5.30 6.14 -18.07
N ALA A 109 4.36 5.52 -18.79
CA ALA A 109 4.10 5.79 -20.20
C ALA A 109 3.71 7.25 -20.48
N PHE A 110 2.91 7.84 -19.58
CA PHE A 110 2.58 9.26 -19.62
C PHE A 110 3.84 10.13 -19.47
N HIS A 111 4.72 9.79 -18.53
CA HIS A 111 5.95 10.56 -18.31
C HIS A 111 6.89 10.56 -19.52
N TYR A 112 7.06 9.40 -20.15
CA TYR A 112 7.93 9.24 -21.33
C TYR A 112 7.26 9.67 -22.65
N LYS A 113 6.12 10.37 -22.60
CA LYS A 113 5.35 10.84 -23.76
C LYS A 113 5.01 9.73 -24.77
N LYS A 114 4.87 8.49 -24.30
CA LYS A 114 4.53 7.31 -25.10
C LYS A 114 3.27 6.67 -24.52
N PRO A 115 2.10 7.33 -24.63
CA PRO A 115 0.87 6.82 -24.01
C PRO A 115 0.54 5.43 -24.56
N ILE A 116 0.40 4.48 -23.65
CA ILE A 116 0.03 3.11 -23.98
C ILE A 116 -1.44 2.89 -23.66
N ARG A 117 -2.13 2.09 -24.49
CA ARG A 117 -3.51 1.67 -24.18
C ARG A 117 -3.52 0.81 -22.92
N LEU A 118 -4.62 0.85 -22.15
CA LEU A 118 -4.81 0.07 -20.92
C LEU A 118 -4.47 -1.42 -21.10
N GLY A 119 -4.91 -2.05 -22.18
CA GLY A 119 -4.60 -3.46 -22.47
C GLY A 119 -3.10 -3.74 -22.63
N LYS A 120 -2.34 -2.81 -23.23
CA LYS A 120 -0.87 -2.96 -23.34
C LYS A 120 -0.19 -2.76 -21.98
N ALA A 121 -0.68 -1.82 -21.16
CA ALA A 121 -0.19 -1.64 -19.80
C ALA A 121 -0.44 -2.88 -18.93
N LEU A 122 -1.63 -3.47 -19.04
CA LEU A 122 -1.99 -4.70 -18.35
C LEU A 122 -1.12 -5.87 -18.81
N GLN A 123 -0.93 -6.04 -20.12
CA GLN A 123 -0.04 -7.06 -20.66
C GLN A 123 1.41 -6.88 -20.16
N PHE A 124 1.89 -5.63 -20.09
CA PHE A 124 3.21 -5.32 -19.57
C PHE A 124 3.34 -5.69 -18.08
N ALA A 125 2.36 -5.31 -17.25
CA ALA A 125 2.30 -5.70 -15.85
C ALA A 125 2.20 -7.22 -15.66
N PHE A 126 1.43 -7.91 -16.52
CA PHE A 126 1.27 -9.37 -16.48
C PHE A 126 2.60 -10.11 -16.72
N ARG A 127 3.43 -9.61 -17.64
CA ARG A 127 4.80 -10.16 -17.86
C ARG A 127 5.70 -10.02 -16.62
N LYS A 128 5.38 -9.10 -15.72
CA LYS A 128 6.07 -8.86 -14.45
C LYS A 128 5.29 -9.37 -13.24
N TYR A 129 4.21 -10.10 -13.45
CA TYR A 129 3.27 -10.47 -12.39
C TYR A 129 3.94 -11.20 -11.23
N ILE A 130 4.78 -12.20 -11.53
CA ILE A 130 5.49 -12.96 -10.47
C ILE A 130 6.36 -12.06 -9.59
N LEU A 131 7.02 -11.05 -10.17
CA LEU A 131 7.82 -10.09 -9.41
C LEU A 131 6.94 -9.17 -8.56
N LEU A 132 5.85 -8.64 -9.13
CA LEU A 132 4.89 -7.78 -8.43
C LEU A 132 4.22 -8.52 -7.26
N PHE A 133 3.77 -9.74 -7.52
CA PHE A 133 3.20 -10.66 -6.54
C PHE A 133 4.21 -10.93 -5.42
N ALA A 134 5.46 -11.28 -5.75
CA ALA A 134 6.49 -11.55 -4.75
C ALA A 134 6.82 -10.32 -3.89
N VAL A 135 6.86 -9.12 -4.49
CA VAL A 135 7.03 -7.86 -3.72
C VAL A 135 5.88 -7.70 -2.74
N LEU A 136 4.62 -7.71 -3.20
CA LEU A 136 3.48 -7.50 -2.30
C LEU A 136 3.35 -8.61 -1.25
N LEU A 137 3.52 -9.88 -1.64
CA LEU A 137 3.50 -11.00 -0.71
C LEU A 137 4.53 -10.84 0.40
N LEU A 138 5.77 -10.47 0.06
CA LEU A 138 6.83 -10.24 1.04
C LEU A 138 6.48 -9.08 1.98
N LEU A 139 5.97 -7.96 1.45
CA LEU A 139 5.58 -6.80 2.25
C LEU A 139 4.44 -7.11 3.20
N THR A 140 3.41 -7.80 2.72
CA THR A 140 2.28 -8.25 3.52
C THR A 140 2.73 -9.24 4.60
N ALA A 141 3.57 -10.23 4.25
CA ALA A 141 4.11 -11.19 5.19
C ALA A 141 4.96 -10.52 6.27
N LEU A 142 5.82 -9.58 5.88
CA LEU A 142 6.64 -8.80 6.80
C LEU A 142 5.78 -7.96 7.76
N TYR A 143 4.77 -7.26 7.24
CA TYR A 143 3.83 -6.50 8.06
C TYR A 143 3.13 -7.41 9.07
N TYR A 144 2.56 -8.52 8.59
CA TYR A 144 1.86 -9.48 9.44
C TYR A 144 2.78 -10.06 10.52
N PHE A 145 4.01 -10.44 10.15
CA PHE A 145 4.99 -10.97 11.09
C PHE A 145 5.34 -9.96 12.19
N LEU A 146 5.60 -8.70 11.82
CA LEU A 146 5.94 -7.64 12.78
C LEU A 146 4.75 -7.28 13.69
N ASP A 147 3.54 -7.19 13.16
CA ASP A 147 2.29 -7.01 13.93
C ASP A 147 2.14 -8.11 15.00
N LYS A 148 2.36 -9.36 14.62
CA LYS A 148 2.32 -10.50 15.55
C LYS A 148 3.45 -10.46 16.57
N CYS A 149 4.67 -10.10 16.18
CA CYS A 149 5.79 -9.97 17.12
C CYS A 149 5.50 -8.90 18.19
N ILE A 150 4.96 -7.75 17.80
CA ILE A 150 4.56 -6.68 18.72
C ILE A 150 3.47 -7.18 19.68
N THR A 151 2.39 -7.76 19.13
CA THR A 151 1.27 -8.25 19.93
C THR A 151 1.71 -9.33 20.92
N LEU A 152 2.46 -10.33 20.45
CA LEU A 152 2.96 -11.42 21.29
C LEU A 152 3.95 -10.93 22.35
N GLY A 153 4.83 -9.98 21.99
CA GLY A 153 5.76 -9.36 22.92
C GLY A 153 5.04 -8.65 24.06
N LEU A 154 4.04 -7.81 23.75
CA LEU A 154 3.23 -7.12 24.75
C LEU A 154 2.44 -8.09 25.62
N VAL A 155 1.77 -9.09 25.02
CA VAL A 155 0.99 -10.09 25.77
C VAL A 155 1.89 -10.87 26.72
N LYS A 156 3.04 -11.37 26.25
CA LYS A 156 4.01 -12.08 27.11
C LYS A 156 4.54 -11.21 28.25
N TYR A 157 4.84 -9.94 27.97
CA TYR A 157 5.28 -8.99 28.99
C TYR A 157 4.25 -8.83 30.12
N PHE A 158 2.96 -8.66 29.81
CA PHE A 158 1.93 -8.51 30.83
C PHE A 158 1.58 -9.83 31.54
N ILE A 159 1.63 -10.97 30.86
CA ILE A 159 1.43 -12.30 31.46
C ILE A 159 2.54 -12.61 32.47
N ALA A 160 3.77 -12.14 32.24
CA ALA A 160 4.90 -12.30 33.17
C ALA A 160 4.75 -11.52 34.50
N GLY A 161 3.61 -10.86 34.73
CA GLY A 161 3.29 -10.19 36.00
C GLY A 161 3.67 -8.70 36.04
N HIS A 162 4.25 -8.15 34.97
CA HIS A 162 4.51 -6.72 34.88
C HIS A 162 3.19 -5.95 34.74
N LYS A 163 2.81 -5.19 35.79
CA LYS A 163 1.52 -4.47 35.81
C LYS A 163 1.50 -3.22 34.93
N LYS A 164 2.66 -2.62 34.66
CA LYS A 164 2.81 -1.35 33.93
C LYS A 164 3.98 -1.40 32.94
N LEU A 165 3.82 -0.70 31.83
CA LEU A 165 4.87 -0.37 30.86
C LEU A 165 4.77 1.13 30.56
N LEU A 166 5.86 1.88 30.71
CA LEU A 166 5.86 3.35 30.58
C LEU A 166 4.72 4.03 31.35
N PHE A 167 4.53 3.65 32.62
CA PHE A 167 3.48 4.17 33.53
C PHE A 167 2.02 3.82 33.19
N LEU A 168 1.77 3.11 32.09
CA LEU A 168 0.42 2.74 31.64
C LEU A 168 0.13 1.26 31.90
N ASN A 169 -1.15 0.95 32.19
CA ASN A 169 -1.62 -0.42 32.50
C ASN A 169 -1.81 -1.27 31.23
N ALA A 170 -1.89 -2.60 31.40
CA ALA A 170 -2.12 -3.56 30.32
C ALA A 170 -3.33 -3.22 29.42
N LYS A 171 -4.43 -2.75 30.00
CA LYS A 171 -5.65 -2.38 29.28
C LYS A 171 -5.41 -1.22 28.28
N ALA A 172 -4.53 -0.28 28.60
CA ALA A 172 -4.19 0.81 27.68
C ALA A 172 -3.31 0.32 26.54
N TRP A 173 -2.30 -0.51 26.86
CA TRP A 173 -1.38 -1.08 25.87
C TRP A 173 -2.05 -2.03 24.89
N LEU A 174 -2.84 -2.99 25.38
CA LEU A 174 -3.55 -3.97 24.55
C LEU A 174 -4.85 -3.41 23.94
N GLY A 175 -5.32 -2.26 24.44
CA GLY A 175 -6.51 -1.56 23.94
C GLY A 175 -6.12 -0.54 22.86
N PRO A 176 -6.21 0.78 23.11
CA PRO A 176 -6.03 1.81 22.09
C PRO A 176 -4.59 1.97 21.58
N ILE A 177 -3.57 1.66 22.38
CA ILE A 177 -2.17 1.90 21.99
C ILE A 177 -1.71 0.91 20.92
N LEU A 178 -2.13 -0.36 21.02
CA LEU A 178 -1.73 -1.39 20.06
C LEU A 178 -2.15 -1.04 18.61
N PRO A 179 -3.41 -0.67 18.30
CA PRO A 179 -3.81 -0.18 16.98
C PRO A 179 -3.02 1.02 16.47
N VAL A 180 -2.66 1.95 17.36
CA VAL A 180 -1.84 3.11 16.99
C VAL A 180 -0.42 2.66 16.61
N LEU A 181 0.17 1.76 17.40
CA LEU A 181 1.50 1.24 17.15
C LEU A 181 1.55 0.44 15.83
N THR A 182 0.53 -0.37 15.55
CA THR A 182 0.44 -1.15 14.31
C THR A 182 0.16 -0.26 13.09
N PHE A 183 -0.60 0.82 13.26
CA PHE A 183 -0.77 1.86 12.24
C PHE A 183 0.54 2.61 11.94
N LEU A 184 1.30 2.99 12.97
CA LEU A 184 2.63 3.59 12.80
C LEU A 184 3.60 2.64 12.12
N LEU A 185 3.57 1.35 12.48
CA LEU A 185 4.34 0.31 11.80
C LEU A 185 3.97 0.21 10.31
N ALA A 186 2.67 0.27 9.98
CA ALA A 186 2.21 0.28 8.59
C ALA A 186 2.78 1.48 7.81
N ILE A 187 2.71 2.69 8.38
CA ILE A 187 3.30 3.90 7.78
C ILE A 187 4.79 3.71 7.51
N LEU A 188 5.55 3.21 8.49
CA LEU A 188 6.99 3.01 8.36
C LEU A 188 7.34 1.99 7.27
N LEU A 189 6.70 0.82 7.28
CA LEU A 189 6.93 -0.21 6.27
C LEU A 189 6.52 0.26 4.88
N GLN A 190 5.36 0.88 4.75
CA GLN A 190 4.89 1.38 3.46
C GLN A 190 5.77 2.50 2.92
N SER A 191 6.33 3.36 3.78
CA SER A 191 7.31 4.37 3.40
C SER A 191 8.63 3.75 2.94
N LEU A 192 9.10 2.70 3.63
CA LEU A 192 10.36 2.02 3.30
C LEU A 192 10.31 1.35 1.92
N PHE A 193 9.16 0.77 1.58
CA PHE A 193 8.96 -0.01 0.36
C PHE A 193 8.10 0.66 -0.72
N ALA A 194 7.80 1.95 -0.54
CA ALA A 194 6.98 2.76 -1.45
C ALA A 194 7.42 2.73 -2.92
N TYR A 195 8.72 2.52 -3.17
CA TYR A 195 9.32 2.58 -4.50
C TYR A 195 9.63 1.21 -5.10
N ALA A 196 9.31 0.12 -4.41
CA ALA A 196 9.60 -1.23 -4.90
C ALA A 196 8.83 -1.57 -6.18
N LEU A 197 7.52 -1.29 -6.24
CA LEU A 197 6.72 -1.56 -7.43
C LEU A 197 7.12 -0.68 -8.65
N PRO A 198 7.32 0.65 -8.49
CA PRO A 198 7.90 1.48 -9.55
C PRO A 198 9.27 0.98 -10.05
N ALA A 199 10.13 0.52 -9.16
CA ALA A 199 11.44 -0.03 -9.53
C ALA A 199 11.32 -1.30 -10.38
N VAL A 200 10.34 -2.18 -10.11
CA VAL A 200 10.08 -3.37 -10.92
C VAL A 200 9.53 -3.01 -12.31
N ILE A 201 8.56 -2.10 -12.39
CA ILE A 201 7.85 -1.80 -13.64
C ILE A 201 8.63 -0.84 -14.54
N ILE A 202 9.10 0.28 -13.98
CA ILE A 202 9.79 1.34 -14.73
C ILE A 202 11.28 1.05 -14.78
N GLY A 203 11.87 0.70 -13.64
CA GLY A 203 13.31 0.37 -13.55
C GLY A 203 13.68 -1.00 -14.11
N ASN A 204 12.70 -1.86 -14.41
CA ASN A 204 12.91 -3.24 -14.85
C ASN A 204 13.78 -4.07 -13.87
N GLU A 205 13.76 -3.71 -12.59
CA GLU A 205 14.61 -4.30 -11.56
C GLU A 205 14.12 -5.70 -11.14
N LYS A 206 15.06 -6.56 -10.71
CA LYS A 206 14.74 -7.84 -10.05
C LYS A 206 14.20 -7.61 -8.64
N LEU A 207 13.55 -8.60 -8.03
CA LEU A 207 12.93 -8.51 -6.69
C LEU A 207 13.84 -7.88 -5.62
N LEU A 208 15.03 -8.46 -5.39
CA LEU A 208 15.96 -7.96 -4.37
C LEU A 208 16.52 -6.58 -4.71
N SER A 209 16.83 -6.33 -5.99
CA SER A 209 17.29 -5.01 -6.46
C SER A 209 16.23 -3.95 -6.25
N ALA A 210 14.97 -4.24 -6.56
CA ALA A 210 13.84 -3.34 -6.39
C ALA A 210 13.60 -2.98 -4.91
N LEU A 211 13.65 -3.97 -4.01
CA LEU A 211 13.52 -3.75 -2.57
C LEU A 211 14.67 -2.90 -2.04
N TRP A 212 15.91 -3.24 -2.40
CA TRP A 212 17.09 -2.48 -1.98
C TRP A 212 17.06 -1.04 -2.50
N LYS A 213 16.74 -0.87 -3.78
CA LYS A 213 16.59 0.45 -4.41
C LYS A 213 15.51 1.27 -3.71
N SER A 214 14.40 0.63 -3.30
CA SER A 214 13.36 1.30 -2.51
C SER A 214 13.88 1.79 -1.16
N VAL A 215 14.64 0.97 -0.43
CA VAL A 215 15.25 1.37 0.86
C VAL A 215 16.22 2.52 0.67
N VAL A 216 17.09 2.46 -0.35
CA VAL A 216 18.07 3.51 -0.66
C VAL A 216 17.37 4.82 -1.03
N LEU A 217 16.31 4.75 -1.86
CA LEU A 217 15.48 5.91 -2.22
C LEU A 217 14.76 6.49 -1.00
N CYS A 218 14.15 5.64 -0.18
CA CYS A 218 13.48 6.06 1.04
C CYS A 218 14.46 6.75 1.99
N LYS A 219 15.67 6.23 2.20
CA LYS A 219 16.69 6.91 3.03
C LYS A 219 17.04 8.30 2.50
N ARG A 220 17.12 8.48 1.17
CA ARG A 220 17.42 9.78 0.54
C ARG A 220 16.24 10.77 0.63
N LEU A 221 15.01 10.26 0.54
CA LEU A 221 13.76 11.02 0.44
C LEU A 221 12.85 10.84 1.66
N PHE A 222 13.41 10.45 2.81
CA PHE A 222 12.66 9.88 3.94
C PHE A 222 11.49 10.76 4.39
N ILE A 223 11.74 12.04 4.62
CA ILE A 223 10.71 12.99 5.06
C ILE A 223 9.62 13.16 4.01
N THR A 224 9.98 13.25 2.73
CA THR A 224 9.01 13.41 1.64
C THR A 224 8.13 12.17 1.50
N THR A 225 8.72 10.98 1.49
CA THR A 225 7.98 9.72 1.42
C THR A 225 7.09 9.54 2.65
N LEU A 226 7.62 9.79 3.84
CA LEU A 226 6.89 9.65 5.10
C LEU A 226 5.69 10.59 5.17
N ILE A 227 5.83 11.87 4.78
CA ILE A 227 4.71 12.83 4.77
C ILE A 227 3.62 12.35 3.81
N ILE A 228 3.97 11.95 2.59
CA ILE A 228 2.99 11.49 1.59
C ILE A 228 2.25 10.27 2.11
N VAL A 229 2.98 9.25 2.57
CA VAL A 229 2.39 8.01 3.07
C VAL A 229 1.52 8.27 4.29
N THR A 230 2.00 9.08 5.24
CA THR A 230 1.25 9.44 6.45
C THR A 230 -0.03 10.18 6.11
N VAL A 231 0.04 11.23 5.30
CA VAL A 231 -1.13 12.04 4.92
C VAL A 231 -2.17 11.18 4.20
N THR A 232 -1.74 10.33 3.27
CA THR A 232 -2.67 9.47 2.54
C THR A 232 -3.30 8.40 3.44
N LEU A 233 -2.53 7.76 4.33
CA LEU A 233 -3.08 6.77 5.26
C LEU A 233 -3.94 7.39 6.37
N LEU A 234 -3.69 8.65 6.75
CA LEU A 234 -4.49 9.37 7.75
C LEU A 234 -5.96 9.50 7.32
N LEU A 235 -6.23 9.55 6.01
CA LEU A 235 -7.59 9.54 5.46
C LEU A 235 -8.38 8.27 5.83
N PHE A 236 -7.70 7.17 6.19
CA PHE A 236 -8.35 5.93 6.61
C PHE A 236 -8.69 5.88 8.10
N VAL A 237 -8.10 6.74 8.92
CA VAL A 237 -8.24 6.70 10.38
C VAL A 237 -9.68 6.79 10.87
N PRO A 238 -10.57 7.64 10.30
CA PRO A 238 -11.98 7.67 10.69
C PRO A 238 -12.68 6.31 10.51
N ILE A 239 -12.42 5.64 9.38
CA ILE A 239 -13.00 4.32 9.07
C ILE A 239 -12.44 3.28 10.03
N LEU A 240 -11.14 3.30 10.28
CA LEU A 240 -10.48 2.38 11.20
C LEU A 240 -11.06 2.53 12.62
N THR A 241 -11.29 3.75 13.07
CA THR A 241 -11.91 4.05 14.37
C THR A 241 -13.31 3.48 14.48
N LEU A 242 -14.12 3.59 13.42
CA LEU A 242 -15.46 3.00 13.38
C LEU A 242 -15.41 1.47 13.44
N ILE A 243 -14.49 0.83 12.70
CA ILE A 243 -14.33 -0.63 12.70
C ILE A 243 -13.93 -1.16 14.09
N TYR A 244 -12.97 -0.50 14.75
CA TYR A 244 -12.54 -0.90 16.10
C TYR A 244 -13.65 -0.75 17.15
N ASN A 245 -14.58 0.17 16.94
CA ASN A 245 -15.74 0.39 17.81
C ASN A 245 -17.01 -0.35 17.34
N SER A 246 -16.86 -1.45 16.60
CA SER A 246 -17.98 -2.24 16.04
C SER A 246 -19.04 -2.63 17.09
N THR A 247 -18.65 -3.05 18.30
CA THR A 247 -19.61 -3.37 19.37
C THR A 247 -20.46 -2.17 19.78
N PHE A 248 -19.88 -0.98 19.84
CA PHE A 248 -20.61 0.25 20.13
C PHE A 248 -21.60 0.56 19.00
N LEU A 249 -21.18 0.42 17.74
CA LEU A 249 -22.03 0.66 16.57
C LEU A 249 -23.24 -0.30 16.53
N ILE A 250 -23.03 -1.58 16.81
CA ILE A 250 -24.12 -2.58 16.86
C ILE A 250 -25.15 -2.22 17.93
N ASN A 251 -24.69 -1.83 19.11
CA ASN A 251 -25.57 -1.59 20.26
C ASN A 251 -26.30 -0.24 20.19
N LYS A 252 -25.77 0.75 19.45
CA LYS A 252 -26.32 2.12 19.39
C LYS A 252 -27.02 2.46 18.08
N LEU A 253 -26.65 1.82 16.99
CA LEU A 253 -27.27 2.01 15.68
C LEU A 253 -28.01 0.73 15.32
N PHE A 254 -27.48 -0.04 14.37
CA PHE A 254 -27.98 -1.33 13.94
C PHE A 254 -26.82 -2.15 13.34
N PRO A 255 -26.88 -3.50 13.37
CA PRO A 255 -25.74 -4.34 12.96
C PRO A 255 -25.25 -4.12 11.51
N GLU A 256 -26.17 -3.86 10.59
CA GLU A 256 -25.88 -3.61 9.17
C GLU A 256 -25.01 -2.37 8.96
N PHE A 257 -24.96 -1.45 9.93
CA PHE A 257 -24.10 -0.27 9.84
C PHE A 257 -22.63 -0.65 9.65
N ILE A 258 -22.19 -1.78 10.21
CA ILE A 258 -20.83 -2.31 9.99
C ILE A 258 -20.58 -2.59 8.51
N LEU A 259 -21.55 -3.13 7.77
CA LEU A 259 -21.40 -3.38 6.33
C LEU A 259 -21.18 -2.08 5.57
N TYR A 260 -21.92 -1.01 5.90
CA TYR A 260 -21.72 0.29 5.26
C TYR A 260 -20.34 0.89 5.57
N VAL A 261 -19.88 0.77 6.81
CA VAL A 261 -18.51 1.17 7.20
C VAL A 261 -17.46 0.39 6.40
N LEU A 262 -17.66 -0.91 6.18
CA LEU A 262 -16.75 -1.73 5.39
C LEU A 262 -16.79 -1.39 3.89
N ILE A 263 -17.96 -1.10 3.32
CA ILE A 263 -18.09 -0.62 1.93
C ILE A 263 -17.33 0.71 1.76
N ALA A 264 -17.56 1.67 2.66
CA ALA A 264 -16.83 2.92 2.67
C ALA A 264 -15.31 2.69 2.83
N GLY A 265 -14.91 1.72 3.66
CA GLY A 265 -13.52 1.30 3.83
C GLY A 265 -12.88 0.74 2.57
N VAL A 266 -13.57 -0.12 1.84
CA VAL A 266 -13.11 -0.66 0.56
C VAL A 266 -12.91 0.48 -0.45
N ILE A 267 -13.90 1.37 -0.60
CA ILE A 267 -13.81 2.51 -1.52
C ILE A 267 -12.66 3.44 -1.14
N ALA A 268 -12.58 3.86 0.12
CA ALA A 268 -11.53 4.77 0.57
C ALA A 268 -10.13 4.18 0.38
N ASN A 269 -9.93 2.93 0.79
CA ASN A 269 -8.61 2.34 0.76
C ASN A 269 -8.14 2.02 -0.67
N SER A 270 -9.02 1.48 -1.51
CA SER A 270 -8.62 0.98 -2.83
C SER A 270 -8.75 2.00 -3.95
N LEU A 271 -9.74 2.88 -3.88
CA LEU A 271 -9.94 3.91 -4.90
C LEU A 271 -9.18 5.20 -4.59
N ILE A 272 -9.04 5.56 -3.32
CA ILE A 272 -8.41 6.83 -2.91
C ILE A 272 -6.97 6.59 -2.48
N ILE A 273 -6.76 5.78 -1.45
CA ILE A 273 -5.43 5.62 -0.83
C ILE A 273 -4.45 4.94 -1.78
N ASP A 274 -4.80 3.76 -2.32
CA ASP A 274 -3.94 3.01 -3.23
C ASP A 274 -3.63 3.82 -4.51
N LEU A 275 -4.62 4.54 -5.05
CA LEU A 275 -4.45 5.44 -6.19
C LEU A 275 -3.48 6.57 -5.88
N CYS A 276 -3.72 7.31 -4.79
CA CYS A 276 -2.88 8.44 -4.37
C CYS A 276 -1.45 7.98 -4.12
N LEU A 277 -1.25 6.91 -3.34
CA LEU A 277 0.08 6.39 -3.05
C LEU A 277 0.80 5.96 -4.31
N THR A 278 0.16 5.17 -5.18
CA THR A 278 0.77 4.71 -6.43
C THR A 278 1.15 5.89 -7.33
N LEU A 279 0.28 6.88 -7.45
CA LEU A 279 0.52 8.07 -8.25
C LEU A 279 1.68 8.90 -7.72
N PHE A 280 1.71 9.19 -6.42
CA PHE A 280 2.76 9.99 -5.81
C PHE A 280 4.11 9.29 -5.82
N THR A 281 4.18 8.02 -5.42
CA THR A 281 5.44 7.29 -5.32
C THR A 281 6.04 7.02 -6.70
N THR A 282 5.21 6.73 -7.71
CA THR A 282 5.66 6.53 -9.08
C THR A 282 6.20 7.85 -9.68
N ASN A 283 5.49 8.96 -9.51
CA ASN A 283 5.98 10.25 -10.02
C ASN A 283 7.30 10.67 -9.33
N ILE A 284 7.43 10.45 -8.02
CA ILE A 284 8.70 10.72 -7.32
C ILE A 284 9.82 9.83 -7.84
N TYR A 285 9.53 8.53 -8.05
CA TYR A 285 10.50 7.60 -8.59
C TYR A 285 11.03 8.06 -9.95
N VAL A 286 10.14 8.46 -10.87
CA VAL A 286 10.52 8.92 -12.21
C VAL A 286 11.28 10.26 -12.17
N LEU A 287 10.80 11.23 -11.40
CA LEU A 287 11.50 12.51 -11.23
C LEU A 287 12.92 12.33 -10.69
N TYR A 288 13.10 11.35 -9.80
CA TYR A 288 14.41 11.01 -9.27
C TYR A 288 15.30 10.28 -10.28
N SER A 289 14.76 9.33 -11.05
CA SER A 289 15.54 8.62 -12.08
C SER A 289 16.08 9.59 -13.13
N ASP A 290 15.24 10.50 -13.62
CA ASP A 290 15.61 11.45 -14.66
C ASP A 290 16.70 12.42 -14.20
N ALA A 291 16.66 12.83 -12.93
CA ALA A 291 17.69 13.70 -12.33
C ALA A 291 19.05 13.01 -12.25
N ASN A 292 19.06 11.69 -11.99
CA ASN A 292 20.29 10.93 -11.79
C ASN A 292 20.93 10.48 -13.13
N ASP A 293 20.10 10.13 -14.12
CA ASP A 293 20.57 9.78 -15.47
C ASP A 293 21.16 11.00 -16.19
N GLY A 294 20.61 12.20 -15.96
CA GLY A 294 21.14 13.46 -16.48
C GLY A 294 22.54 13.81 -15.94
N THR A 295 22.83 13.50 -14.68
CA THR A 295 24.17 13.68 -14.09
C THR A 295 25.20 12.71 -14.65
N LEU A 296 24.81 11.45 -14.91
CA LEU A 296 25.71 10.45 -15.51
C LEU A 296 26.10 10.81 -16.95
N ALA A 297 25.17 11.38 -17.72
CA ALA A 297 25.45 11.88 -19.07
C ALA A 297 26.42 13.08 -19.09
N GLN A 298 26.36 13.96 -18.08
CA GLN A 298 27.25 15.11 -17.98
C GLN A 298 28.67 14.74 -17.49
N GLU A 299 28.80 13.75 -16.60
CA GLU A 299 30.12 13.28 -16.14
C GLU A 299 30.86 12.49 -17.21
N THR A 300 30.16 11.65 -17.99
CA THR A 300 30.75 10.92 -19.12
C THR A 300 31.13 11.84 -20.29
N GLY A 301 30.34 12.89 -20.56
CA GLY A 301 30.67 13.91 -21.56
C GLY A 301 31.93 14.72 -21.24
N LYS A 302 32.19 15.04 -19.96
CA LYS A 302 33.41 15.75 -19.54
C LYS A 302 34.68 14.88 -19.61
N ALA A 303 34.57 13.59 -19.32
CA ALA A 303 35.70 12.66 -19.41
C ALA A 303 36.17 12.43 -20.86
N SER A 304 35.28 12.53 -21.84
CA SER A 304 35.63 12.39 -23.26
C SER A 304 36.26 13.65 -23.88
N GLY A 305 36.04 14.84 -23.31
CA GLY A 305 36.63 16.09 -23.78
C GLY A 305 38.12 16.26 -23.43
N ALA A 306 38.56 15.71 -22.30
CA ALA A 306 39.93 15.88 -21.80
C ALA A 306 40.99 15.01 -22.52
N LYS A 307 40.59 14.08 -23.40
CA LYS A 307 41.52 13.13 -24.04
C LYS A 307 41.91 13.45 -25.49
N LYS A 308 41.36 14.51 -26.09
CA LYS A 308 41.63 14.87 -27.51
C LYS A 308 42.68 15.98 -27.72
N GLU A 309 43.21 16.61 -26.68
CA GLU A 309 44.08 17.80 -26.83
C GLU A 309 45.60 17.54 -26.67
N LYS A 310 46.07 16.29 -26.83
CA LYS A 310 47.50 15.93 -26.71
C LYS A 310 48.11 15.20 -27.90
N LYS A 311 47.54 15.33 -29.11
CA LYS A 311 48.17 14.80 -30.34
C LYS A 311 48.09 15.80 -31.48
N HIS A 312 49.01 16.76 -31.48
CA HIS A 312 49.76 17.27 -32.64
C HIS A 312 50.31 18.66 -32.31
N LYS A 313 51.58 18.69 -31.89
CA LYS A 313 52.48 19.77 -32.31
C LYS A 313 53.59 19.12 -33.15
N PRO A 314 53.95 19.77 -34.26
CA PRO A 314 54.80 19.22 -35.33
C PRO A 314 56.23 18.92 -34.88
#